data_AF-A0A433PNL3-F1
#
_entry.id   AF-A0A433PNL3-F1
#
_cell.length_a   1.000
_cell.length_b   1.000
_cell.length_c   1.000
_cell.angle_alpha   90.00
_cell.angle_beta   90.00
_cell.angle_gamma   90.00
#
_symmetry.space_group_name_H-M   'P 1'
#
loop_
_entity.id
_entity.type
_entity.pdbx_description
1 polymer ?
#
loop_
_entity_poly.entity_id
_entity_poly.type
_entity_poly.pdbx_seq_one_letter_code
_entity_poly.pdbx_strand_id
1 'polypeptide(L)'
;MDGFFMLFTRYLTEKSRGTSLGSSLLVQLASKTDSTFSEWEKIQSPSPEQIVPYANLGTIETSDYLNKLAVLKLNGGLGTTMGCVGPKSAIEVRDGMTFLDLS
;
A
#
# COMPACT_ATOMS: atom_id res chain seq x y z
N MET A 1 -19.13 -9.22 4.85
CA MET A 1 -19.82 -8.66 3.67
C MET A 1 -19.87 -7.14 3.73
N ASP A 2 -20.11 -6.53 4.90
CA ASP A 2 -20.26 -5.08 5.04
C ASP A 2 -19.04 -4.25 4.59
N GLY A 3 -17.82 -4.69 4.91
CA GLY A 3 -16.59 -4.02 4.43
C GLY A 3 -16.44 -4.04 2.91
N PHE A 4 -16.89 -5.11 2.25
CA PHE A 4 -16.90 -5.18 0.78
C PHE A 4 -17.87 -4.14 0.20
N PHE A 5 -19.10 -4.06 0.71
CA PHE A 5 -20.08 -3.08 0.23
C PHE A 5 -19.65 -1.64 0.50
N MET A 6 -19.02 -1.37 1.64
CA MET A 6 -18.47 -0.04 1.94
C MET A 6 -17.40 0.36 0.92
N LEU A 7 -16.43 -0.51 0.66
CA LEU A 7 -15.38 -0.28 -0.34
C LEU A 7 -15.96 -0.16 -1.75
N PHE A 8 -16.92 -1.00 -2.10
CA PHE A 8 -17.57 -1.00 -3.40
C PHE A 8 -18.37 0.29 -3.65
N THR A 9 -19.18 0.72 -2.69
CA THR A 9 -19.92 1.98 -2.78
C THR A 9 -18.99 3.19 -2.82
N ARG A 10 -17.89 3.18 -2.04
CA ARG A 10 -16.86 4.23 -2.11
C ARG A 10 -16.22 4.28 -3.50
N TYR A 11 -15.83 3.12 -4.03
CA TYR A 11 -15.25 3.01 -5.38
C TYR A 11 -16.19 3.59 -6.45
N LEU A 12 -17.48 3.24 -6.43
CA LEU A 12 -18.45 3.78 -7.38
C LEU A 12 -18.61 5.31 -7.24
N THR A 13 -18.60 5.81 -6.01
CA THR A 13 -18.72 7.25 -5.70
C THR A 13 -17.50 8.04 -6.19
N GLU A 14 -16.29 7.51 -5.99
CA GLU A 14 -15.05 8.16 -6.45
C GLU A 14 -14.94 8.11 -7.98
N LYS A 15 -15.32 6.99 -8.60
CA LYS A 15 -15.30 6.84 -10.06
C LYS A 15 -16.32 7.75 -10.75
N SER A 16 -17.51 7.94 -10.19
CA SER A 16 -18.53 8.82 -10.78
C SER A 16 -18.14 10.30 -10.73
N ARG A 17 -17.40 10.74 -9.70
CA ARG A 17 -16.83 12.10 -9.61
C ARG A 17 -15.85 12.42 -10.76
N GLY A 18 -15.11 11.42 -11.25
CA GLY A 18 -14.27 11.55 -12.44
C GLY A 18 -15.04 11.55 -13.77
N THR A 19 -16.37 11.37 -13.76
CA THR A 19 -17.19 11.10 -14.95
C THR A 19 -18.48 11.96 -15.02
N SER A 20 -18.44 13.20 -14.54
CA SER A 20 -19.62 14.11 -14.54
C SER A 20 -20.42 14.03 -15.86
N LEU A 21 -21.64 13.49 -15.77
CA LEU A 21 -22.64 13.44 -16.83
C LEU A 21 -23.18 14.86 -17.03
N GLY A 22 -22.63 15.59 -18.00
CA GLY A 22 -23.10 16.93 -18.33
C GLY A 22 -22.43 17.63 -19.51
N SER A 23 -21.45 17.02 -20.19
CA SER A 23 -20.91 17.57 -21.42
C SER A 23 -20.56 16.47 -22.41
N SER A 24 -21.01 16.72 -23.65
CA SER A 24 -20.85 15.91 -24.85
C SER A 24 -19.51 15.17 -24.95
N LEU A 25 -19.55 13.99 -25.58
CA LEU A 25 -18.45 13.07 -25.88
C LEU A 25 -17.17 13.75 -26.42
N LEU A 26 -17.26 14.98 -26.94
CA LEU A 26 -16.13 15.79 -27.40
C LEU A 26 -15.33 16.48 -26.27
N VAL A 27 -15.87 16.67 -25.06
CA VAL A 27 -15.16 17.31 -23.93
C VAL A 27 -14.33 16.30 -23.13
N GLN A 28 -14.67 15.01 -23.18
CA GLN A 28 -14.00 13.95 -22.41
C GLN A 28 -12.55 13.67 -22.83
N LEU A 29 -12.14 14.07 -24.03
CA LEU A 29 -10.75 13.98 -24.49
C LEU A 29 -9.88 15.15 -24.01
N ALA A 30 -10.48 16.26 -23.58
CA ALA A 30 -9.76 17.47 -23.15
C ALA A 30 -9.64 17.62 -21.62
N SER A 31 -10.50 16.99 -20.83
CA SER A 31 -10.58 17.21 -19.37
C SER A 31 -10.06 16.08 -18.48
N LYS A 32 -9.56 14.98 -19.07
CA LYS A 32 -9.07 13.79 -18.34
C LYS A 32 -7.83 14.05 -17.48
N THR A 33 -7.25 15.24 -17.55
CA THR A 33 -5.98 15.58 -16.90
C THR A 33 -6.12 16.54 -15.72
N ASP A 34 -7.28 17.13 -15.42
CA ASP A 34 -7.31 18.26 -14.46
C ASP A 34 -7.85 17.93 -13.06
N SER A 35 -8.87 17.08 -12.90
CA SER A 35 -9.51 16.93 -11.58
C SER A 35 -8.70 16.10 -10.57
N THR A 36 -7.77 15.27 -11.01
CA THR A 36 -6.79 14.59 -10.13
C THR A 36 -5.53 15.41 -9.89
N PHE A 37 -5.28 16.45 -10.70
CA PHE A 37 -4.08 17.27 -10.63
C PHE A 37 -4.29 18.62 -9.93
N SER A 38 -5.53 19.11 -9.78
CA SER A 38 -5.83 20.36 -9.06
C SER A 38 -5.43 20.38 -7.58
N GLU A 39 -5.13 19.23 -6.97
CA GLU A 39 -4.65 19.17 -5.58
C GLU A 39 -3.13 18.97 -5.47
N TRP A 40 -2.43 18.86 -6.60
CA TRP A 40 -0.98 18.68 -6.63
C TRP A 40 -0.25 19.85 -5.96
N GLU A 41 -0.77 21.06 -6.08
CA GLU A 41 -0.24 22.28 -5.43
C GLU A 41 -0.28 22.20 -3.89
N LYS A 42 -1.16 21.36 -3.34
CA LYS A 42 -1.29 21.17 -1.88
C LYS A 42 -0.27 20.18 -1.33
N ILE A 43 0.43 19.44 -2.18
CA ILE A 43 1.45 18.46 -1.77
C ILE A 43 2.72 19.22 -1.39
N GLN A 44 3.21 18.95 -0.18
CA GLN A 44 4.43 19.54 0.36
C GLN A 44 5.36 18.43 0.83
N SER A 45 6.67 18.64 0.71
CA SER A 45 7.65 17.73 1.29
C SER A 45 7.43 17.64 2.81
N PRO A 46 7.51 16.44 3.41
CA PRO A 46 7.42 16.30 4.86
C PRO A 46 8.47 17.17 5.56
N SER A 47 8.12 17.75 6.71
CA SER A 47 9.07 18.52 7.50
C SER A 47 10.15 17.61 8.09
N PRO A 48 11.33 18.14 8.44
CA PRO A 48 12.43 17.34 9.01
C PRO A 48 12.04 16.55 10.27
N GLU A 49 11.04 17.01 11.01
CA GLU A 49 10.53 16.35 12.22
C GLU A 49 9.63 15.15 11.92
N GLN A 50 9.04 15.08 10.72
CA GLN A 50 8.17 13.99 10.28
C GLN A 50 8.95 12.78 9.76
N ILE A 51 10.24 12.95 9.42
CA ILE A 51 11.13 11.89 8.93
C ILE A 51 12.42 11.92 9.74
N VAL A 52 12.51 11.03 10.73
CA VAL A 52 13.73 10.88 11.54
C VAL A 52 14.74 9.99 10.81
N PRO A 53 15.98 10.45 10.55
CA PRO A 53 17.02 9.61 9.96
C PRO A 53 17.37 8.43 10.88
N TYR A 54 17.57 7.24 10.30
CA TYR A 54 17.90 6.03 11.06
C TYR A 54 19.16 6.19 11.93
N ALA A 55 20.18 6.90 11.43
CA ALA A 55 21.42 7.17 12.16
C ALA A 55 21.22 7.99 13.44
N ASN A 56 20.09 8.71 13.57
CA ASN A 56 19.76 9.51 14.73
C ASN A 56 18.95 8.72 15.79
N LEU A 57 18.57 7.47 15.49
CA LEU A 57 17.91 6.60 16.46
C LEU A 57 18.92 6.10 17.48
N GLY A 58 18.59 6.19 18.76
CA GLY A 58 19.43 5.64 19.83
C GLY A 58 19.44 4.11 19.81
N THR A 59 20.58 3.51 20.15
CA THR A 59 20.66 2.08 20.44
C THR A 59 20.07 1.79 21.81
N ILE A 60 19.18 0.80 21.87
CA ILE A 60 18.54 0.35 23.09
C ILE A 60 18.91 -1.13 23.25
N GLU A 61 19.63 -1.45 24.32
CA GLU A 61 20.09 -2.83 24.61
C GLU A 61 19.11 -3.59 25.54
N THR A 62 17.98 -2.98 25.93
CA THR A 62 16.98 -3.64 26.78
C THR A 62 15.95 -4.42 25.97
N SER A 63 15.58 -5.60 26.47
CA SER A 63 14.54 -6.47 25.92
C SER A 63 13.14 -6.18 26.47
N ASP A 64 12.99 -5.22 27.40
CA ASP A 64 11.72 -4.96 28.10
C ASP A 64 10.55 -4.63 27.15
N TYR A 65 10.85 -4.06 25.99
CA TYR A 65 9.86 -3.69 24.98
C TYR A 65 9.38 -4.87 24.14
N LEU A 66 10.12 -5.98 24.07
CA LEU A 66 9.77 -7.12 23.23
C LEU A 66 8.46 -7.78 23.65
N ASN A 67 8.12 -7.75 24.93
CA ASN A 67 6.85 -8.25 25.45
C ASN A 67 5.62 -7.46 24.97
N LYS A 68 5.81 -6.25 24.44
CA LYS A 68 4.76 -5.40 23.86
C LYS A 68 4.77 -5.43 22.33
N LEU A 69 5.78 -6.04 21.71
CA LEU A 69 5.99 -6.06 20.27
C LEU A 69 5.27 -7.26 19.65
N ALA A 70 4.54 -7.03 18.56
CA ALA A 70 4.00 -8.08 17.71
C ALA A 70 4.61 -7.96 16.31
N VAL A 71 5.03 -9.08 15.73
CA VAL A 71 5.54 -9.15 14.36
C VAL A 71 4.46 -9.76 13.47
N LEU A 72 3.95 -8.96 12.52
CA LEU A 72 2.97 -9.41 11.53
C LEU A 72 3.61 -9.43 10.14
N LYS A 73 3.57 -10.59 9.49
CA LYS A 73 4.05 -10.77 8.11
C LYS A 73 2.84 -10.93 7.18
N LEU A 74 2.73 -10.08 6.16
CA LEU A 74 1.66 -10.19 5.16
C LEU A 74 1.93 -11.37 4.22
N ASN A 75 1.14 -12.43 4.33
CA ASN A 75 1.33 -13.68 3.58
C ASN A 75 0.20 -13.99 2.58
N GLY A 76 -0.53 -12.97 2.12
CA GLY A 76 -1.60 -13.15 1.13
C GLY A 76 -1.10 -13.29 -0.32
N GLY A 77 0.19 -13.04 -0.56
CA GLY A 77 0.79 -13.08 -1.90
C GLY A 77 1.11 -14.49 -2.38
N LEU A 78 0.78 -14.78 -3.63
CA LEU A 78 1.10 -16.06 -4.28
C LEU A 78 2.43 -16.00 -5.04
N GLY A 79 3.06 -17.17 -5.18
CA GLY A 79 4.31 -17.36 -5.94
C GLY A 79 4.15 -17.39 -7.46
N THR A 80 2.97 -17.08 -7.99
CA THR A 80 2.62 -17.30 -9.41
C THR A 80 3.48 -16.52 -10.39
N THR A 81 3.88 -15.28 -10.06
CA THR A 81 4.81 -14.49 -10.89
C THR A 81 6.18 -15.16 -11.04
N MET A 82 6.55 -16.04 -10.11
CA MET A 82 7.81 -16.79 -10.13
C MET A 82 7.61 -18.23 -10.66
N GLY A 83 6.44 -18.56 -11.21
CA GLY A 83 6.13 -19.90 -11.72
C GLY A 83 5.85 -20.95 -10.64
N CYS A 84 5.76 -20.54 -9.37
CA CYS A 84 5.49 -21.44 -8.26
C CYS A 84 3.99 -21.51 -7.97
N VAL A 85 3.53 -22.68 -7.53
CA VAL A 85 2.16 -22.88 -7.02
C VAL A 85 2.17 -22.72 -5.50
N GLY A 86 1.27 -21.89 -4.97
CA GLY A 86 1.10 -21.70 -3.53
C GLY A 86 1.57 -20.32 -3.02
N PRO A 87 1.60 -20.13 -1.69
CA PRO A 87 1.99 -18.87 -1.07
C PRO A 87 3.46 -18.59 -1.32
N LYS A 88 3.80 -17.32 -1.54
CA LYS A 88 5.19 -16.91 -1.81
C LYS A 88 6.15 -17.25 -0.66
N SER A 89 5.64 -17.30 0.57
CA SER A 89 6.43 -17.62 1.76
C SER A 89 6.92 -19.07 1.84
N ALA A 90 6.27 -20.01 1.16
CA ALA A 90 6.64 -21.43 1.18
C ALA A 90 7.72 -21.80 0.16
N ILE A 91 8.26 -20.81 -0.55
CA ILE A 91 9.30 -21.02 -1.56
C ILE A 91 10.65 -21.06 -0.87
N GLU A 92 11.44 -22.08 -1.19
CA GLU A 92 12.83 -22.19 -0.74
C GLU A 92 13.66 -21.03 -1.32
N VAL A 93 14.40 -20.35 -0.45
CA VAL A 93 15.21 -19.19 -0.83
C VAL A 93 16.70 -19.40 -0.59
N ARG A 94 17.06 -20.22 0.41
CA ARG A 94 18.45 -20.44 0.77
C ARG A 94 18.59 -21.70 1.62
N ASP A 95 19.56 -22.56 1.27
CA ASP A 95 20.00 -23.70 2.08
C ASP A 95 18.84 -24.61 2.54
N GLY A 96 17.86 -24.90 1.67
CA GLY A 96 16.69 -25.71 2.06
C GLY A 96 15.62 -24.96 2.84
N MET A 97 15.83 -23.68 3.21
CA MET A 97 14.91 -22.89 4.03
C MET A 97 14.01 -21.99 3.18
N THR A 98 12.74 -21.90 3.57
CA THR A 98 11.77 -20.99 2.97
C THR A 98 11.82 -19.58 3.58
N PHE A 99 11.10 -18.62 3.00
CA PHE A 99 10.94 -17.31 3.65
C PHE A 99 10.30 -17.40 5.04
N LEU A 100 9.43 -18.39 5.26
CA LEU A 100 8.77 -18.58 6.56
C LEU A 100 9.72 -19.21 7.59
N ASP A 101 10.62 -20.09 7.17
CA ASP A 101 11.61 -20.70 8.08
C ASP A 101 12.65 -19.68 8.56
N LEU A 102 12.92 -18.64 7.77
CA LEU A 102 13.84 -17.55 8.09
C LEU A 102 13.19 -16.40 8.89
N SER A 103 11.92 -16.52 9.24
CA SER A 103 11.09 -15.37 9.65
C SER A 103 11.19 -14.95 11.11
#